data_AF-A0A7V3CPX8-F1
#
_entry.id   AF-A0A7V3CPX8-F1
#
_cell.length_a   1.000
_cell.length_b   1.000
_cell.length_c   1.000
_cell.angle_alpha   90.00
_cell.angle_beta   90.00
_cell.angle_gamma   90.00
#
_symmetry.space_group_name_H-M   'P 1'
#
loop_
_entity.id
_entity.type
_entity.pdbx_description
1 polymer ?
#
loop_
_entity_poly.entity_id
_entity_poly.type
_entity_poly.pdbx_seq_one_letter_code
_entity_poly.pdbx_strand_id
1 'polypeptide(L)'
;MSAQTPATRAPRVTTETLRASKTAGRPIVMITAYDHPSARLVDAAGVDAILVGDSLGMTVLGYDSTLPVTMDDVVRATAAVTRGAQRALVVADMPFMSYQASADTALGNAGRLLAEGGAQAVKLEGAGPEVLALVQRMVRAGIPVMGHVGLTPQSVNTLGGYRTQAKESHAAAVLIDECRALEAAGAFAIVLECIPAELAERVSSLLSVPTIGIGAGAGCDGQVQVFHDLLGIGEFTPRHAKRYAEVGEVILAAVAAYADDVRDRAFPEEAQTTHVAARVVDEAQAASTAARRKRGGGR
;
A
#
# COMPACT_ATOMS: atom_id res chain seq x y z
N MET A 1 33.13 -16.29 14.37
CA MET A 1 32.02 -15.32 14.24
C MET A 1 32.58 -14.09 13.54
N SER A 2 32.51 -14.05 12.21
CA SER A 2 32.96 -12.89 11.44
C SER A 2 31.91 -11.80 11.60
N ALA A 3 32.30 -10.70 12.26
CA ALA A 3 31.51 -9.49 12.29
C ALA A 3 31.31 -9.02 10.84
N GLN A 4 30.07 -9.13 10.35
CA GLN A 4 29.69 -8.50 9.09
C GLN A 4 29.79 -6.98 9.29
N THR A 5 30.71 -6.36 8.55
CA THR A 5 30.74 -4.92 8.35
C THR A 5 29.32 -4.44 7.99
N PRO A 6 28.75 -3.41 8.62
CA PRO A 6 27.43 -2.92 8.25
C PRO A 6 27.50 -2.49 6.79
N ALA A 7 26.74 -3.13 5.91
CA ALA A 7 26.57 -2.67 4.55
C ALA A 7 26.10 -1.20 4.62
N THR A 8 26.82 -0.29 3.99
CA THR A 8 26.43 1.12 3.89
C THR A 8 25.03 1.19 3.31
N ARG A 9 24.05 1.56 4.13
CA ARG A 9 22.65 1.54 3.76
C ARG A 9 22.42 2.52 2.61
N ALA A 10 21.85 2.05 1.51
CA ALA A 10 21.53 2.90 0.37
C ALA A 10 20.69 4.12 0.82
N PRO A 11 20.95 5.32 0.26
CA PRO A 11 20.23 6.53 0.65
C PRO A 11 18.73 6.39 0.34
N ARG A 12 17.89 7.04 1.16
CA ARG A 12 16.43 7.04 0.97
C ARG A 12 16.08 7.72 -0.37
N VAL A 13 15.17 7.10 -1.12
CA VAL A 13 14.59 7.65 -2.35
C VAL A 13 13.75 8.87 -2.00
N THR A 14 13.96 9.95 -2.75
CA THR A 14 13.24 11.22 -2.61
C THR A 14 12.46 11.53 -3.87
N THR A 15 11.58 12.54 -3.82
CA THR A 15 10.90 13.08 -5.02
C THR A 15 11.91 13.51 -6.10
N GLU A 16 13.04 14.08 -5.69
CA GLU A 16 14.13 14.44 -6.60
C GLU A 16 14.81 13.21 -7.22
N THR A 17 14.96 12.13 -6.44
CA THR A 17 15.48 10.85 -6.97
C THR A 17 14.57 10.29 -8.05
N LEU A 18 13.25 10.41 -7.90
CA LEU A 18 12.28 9.97 -8.93
C LEU A 18 12.37 10.85 -10.17
N ARG A 19 12.47 12.18 -10.01
CA ARG A 19 12.69 13.10 -11.15
C ARG A 19 13.98 12.77 -11.90
N ALA A 20 15.08 12.53 -11.20
CA ALA A 20 16.34 12.12 -11.79
C ALA A 20 16.22 10.78 -12.54
N SER A 21 15.41 9.84 -12.03
CA SER A 21 15.13 8.56 -12.70
C SER A 21 14.48 8.76 -14.06
N LYS A 22 13.46 9.63 -14.15
CA LYS A 22 12.87 10.03 -15.43
C LYS A 22 13.89 10.62 -16.39
N THR A 23 14.67 11.61 -15.94
CA THR A 23 15.71 12.25 -16.78
C THR A 23 16.75 11.24 -17.29
N ALA A 24 17.09 10.25 -16.47
CA ALA A 24 18.02 9.18 -16.83
C ALA A 24 17.38 8.03 -17.65
N GLY A 25 16.06 8.05 -17.87
CA GLY A 25 15.33 6.96 -18.53
C GLY A 25 15.32 5.66 -17.72
N ARG A 26 15.52 5.72 -16.40
CA ARG A 26 15.46 4.56 -15.50
C ARG A 26 14.01 4.37 -15.02
N PRO A 27 13.36 3.24 -15.34
CA PRO A 27 11.98 3.00 -14.89
C PRO A 27 11.86 3.02 -13.37
N ILE A 28 10.85 3.73 -12.87
CA ILE A 28 10.52 3.81 -11.45
C ILE A 28 9.65 2.60 -11.06
N VAL A 29 10.04 1.90 -10.01
CA VAL A 29 9.30 0.74 -9.48
C VAL A 29 8.53 1.14 -8.23
N MET A 30 7.20 1.06 -8.29
CA MET A 30 6.31 1.34 -7.17
C MET A 30 5.44 0.11 -6.88
N ILE A 31 5.26 -0.22 -5.60
CA ILE A 31 4.34 -1.30 -5.17
C ILE A 31 3.57 -0.80 -3.95
N THR A 32 2.31 -1.20 -3.79
CA THR A 32 1.60 -0.88 -2.55
C THR A 32 2.15 -1.67 -1.35
N ALA A 33 1.94 -1.17 -0.14
CA ALA A 33 2.10 -1.95 1.10
C ALA A 33 1.22 -1.35 2.18
N TYR A 34 0.84 -2.16 3.17
CA TYR A 34 -0.18 -1.75 4.16
C TYR A 34 0.21 -2.09 5.60
N ASP A 35 1.30 -2.82 5.79
CA ASP A 35 1.80 -3.22 7.08
C ASP A 35 3.34 -3.25 7.13
N HIS A 36 3.87 -3.47 8.33
CA HIS A 36 5.30 -3.54 8.56
C HIS A 36 6.02 -4.70 7.81
N PRO A 37 5.56 -5.97 7.87
CA PRO A 37 6.26 -7.07 7.20
C PRO A 37 6.27 -6.93 5.67
N SER A 38 5.14 -6.55 5.05
CA SER A 38 5.08 -6.31 3.60
C SER A 38 6.02 -5.18 3.19
N ALA A 39 6.00 -4.04 3.91
CA ALA A 39 6.88 -2.91 3.63
C ALA A 39 8.37 -3.28 3.73
N ARG A 40 8.77 -4.11 4.71
CA ARG A 40 10.16 -4.58 4.83
C ARG A 40 10.60 -5.41 3.63
N LEU A 41 9.74 -6.33 3.16
CA LEU A 41 10.06 -7.20 2.04
C LEU A 41 10.09 -6.42 0.73
N VAL A 42 9.11 -5.55 0.52
CA VAL A 42 9.03 -4.65 -0.64
C VAL A 42 10.24 -3.72 -0.70
N ASP A 43 10.60 -3.08 0.42
CA ASP A 43 11.78 -2.22 0.51
C ASP A 43 13.08 -3.00 0.24
N ALA A 44 13.23 -4.19 0.82
CA ALA A 44 14.40 -5.05 0.62
C ALA A 44 14.54 -5.54 -0.84
N ALA A 45 13.43 -5.70 -1.56
CA ALA A 45 13.41 -6.08 -2.98
C ALA A 45 13.89 -4.97 -3.93
N GLY A 46 14.15 -3.76 -3.43
CA GLY A 46 14.75 -2.69 -4.24
C GLY A 46 13.75 -1.73 -4.88
N VAL A 47 12.47 -1.72 -4.49
CA VAL A 47 11.49 -0.76 -5.05
C VAL A 47 11.85 0.69 -4.77
N ASP A 48 11.52 1.61 -5.67
CA ASP A 48 11.82 3.03 -5.50
C ASP A 48 10.80 3.71 -4.56
N ALA A 49 9.53 3.33 -4.67
CA ALA A 49 8.45 3.92 -3.88
C ALA A 49 7.46 2.86 -3.37
N ILE A 50 6.86 3.14 -2.21
CA ILE A 50 5.78 2.37 -1.61
C ILE A 50 4.54 3.23 -1.52
N LEU A 51 3.42 2.73 -2.04
CA LEU A 51 2.11 3.38 -1.92
C LEU A 51 1.30 2.76 -0.78
N VAL A 52 0.96 3.56 0.23
CA VAL A 52 -0.08 3.19 1.19
C VAL A 52 -1.41 3.68 0.63
N GLY A 53 -1.95 2.86 -0.28
CA GLY A 53 -3.14 3.22 -1.06
C GLY A 53 -4.45 2.90 -0.34
N ASP A 54 -5.51 3.63 -0.66
CA ASP A 54 -6.87 3.34 -0.18
C ASP A 54 -7.42 2.01 -0.73
N SER A 55 -6.75 1.40 -1.70
CA SER A 55 -6.88 -0.02 -2.08
C SER A 55 -6.84 -0.99 -0.88
N LEU A 56 -6.25 -0.59 0.25
CA LEU A 56 -6.33 -1.31 1.53
C LEU A 56 -7.77 -1.62 1.94
N GLY A 57 -8.73 -0.75 1.60
CA GLY A 57 -10.14 -0.97 1.89
C GLY A 57 -10.63 -2.29 1.33
N MET A 58 -10.26 -2.60 0.09
CA MET A 58 -10.65 -3.83 -0.58
C MET A 58 -9.74 -5.00 -0.20
N THR A 59 -8.42 -4.80 -0.24
CA THR A 59 -7.48 -5.92 -0.12
C THR A 59 -7.14 -6.32 1.32
N VAL A 60 -7.36 -5.41 2.28
CA VAL A 60 -7.04 -5.64 3.70
C VAL A 60 -8.30 -5.64 4.56
N LEU A 61 -9.19 -4.67 4.36
CA LEU A 61 -10.38 -4.49 5.19
C LEU A 61 -11.63 -5.22 4.65
N GLY A 62 -11.57 -5.74 3.42
CA GLY A 62 -12.66 -6.51 2.82
C GLY A 62 -13.88 -5.69 2.42
N TYR A 63 -13.74 -4.39 2.18
CA TYR A 63 -14.78 -3.54 1.61
C TYR A 63 -14.97 -3.80 0.11
N ASP A 64 -16.17 -3.55 -0.39
CA ASP A 64 -16.49 -3.70 -1.82
C ASP A 64 -15.91 -2.56 -2.69
N SER A 65 -15.47 -1.46 -2.07
CA SER A 65 -14.85 -0.31 -2.75
C SER A 65 -13.91 0.43 -1.79
N THR A 66 -13.16 1.42 -2.28
CA THR A 66 -12.29 2.27 -1.46
C THR A 66 -13.04 3.39 -0.71
N LEU A 67 -14.32 3.63 -1.03
CA LEU A 67 -15.12 4.72 -0.43
C LEU A 67 -15.25 4.66 1.11
N PRO A 68 -15.38 3.48 1.76
CA PRO A 68 -15.49 3.42 3.22
C PRO A 68 -14.19 3.65 3.97
N VAL A 69 -13.04 3.70 3.27
CA VAL A 69 -11.73 3.88 3.91
C VAL A 69 -11.66 5.24 4.59
N THR A 70 -11.26 5.24 5.86
CA THR A 70 -11.15 6.44 6.66
C THR A 70 -9.72 6.99 6.70
N MET A 71 -9.58 8.24 7.13
CA MET A 71 -8.25 8.81 7.44
C MET A 71 -7.48 7.98 8.47
N ASP A 72 -8.15 7.44 9.47
CA ASP A 72 -7.48 6.68 10.53
C ASP A 72 -6.96 5.32 10.03
N ASP A 73 -7.66 4.70 9.08
CA ASP A 73 -7.19 3.47 8.42
C ASP A 73 -5.86 3.73 7.69
N VAL A 74 -5.83 4.79 6.87
CA VAL A 74 -4.63 5.13 6.08
C VAL A 74 -3.50 5.61 6.98
N VAL A 75 -3.77 6.43 8.00
CA VAL A 75 -2.73 6.89 8.95
C VAL A 75 -2.09 5.71 9.68
N ARG A 76 -2.89 4.74 10.17
CA ARG A 76 -2.35 3.56 10.88
C ARG A 76 -1.54 2.66 9.97
N ALA A 77 -2.05 2.38 8.77
CA ALA A 77 -1.32 1.59 7.76
C ALA A 77 -0.01 2.30 7.38
N THR A 78 -0.06 3.62 7.18
CA THR A 78 1.12 4.43 6.85
C THR A 78 2.17 4.35 7.95
N ALA A 79 1.77 4.50 9.22
CA ALA A 79 2.69 4.35 10.35
C ALA A 79 3.33 2.95 10.42
N ALA A 80 2.59 1.89 10.08
CA ALA A 80 3.14 0.53 10.03
C ALA A 80 4.16 0.37 8.90
N VAL A 81 3.83 0.86 7.70
CA VAL A 81 4.67 0.79 6.51
C VAL A 81 5.96 1.59 6.68
N THR A 82 5.89 2.81 7.22
CA THR A 82 7.06 3.69 7.40
C THR A 82 8.06 3.12 8.40
N ARG A 83 7.61 2.34 9.39
CA ARG A 83 8.52 1.56 10.27
C ARG A 83 9.26 0.45 9.51
N GLY A 84 8.64 -0.12 8.47
CA GLY A 84 9.24 -1.18 7.64
C GLY A 84 10.13 -0.67 6.51
N ALA A 85 9.81 0.48 5.92
CA ALA A 85 10.50 1.04 4.77
C ALA A 85 11.74 1.86 5.15
N GLN A 86 12.94 1.38 4.82
CA GLN A 86 14.20 2.06 5.13
C GLN A 86 14.69 2.96 4.01
N ARG A 87 14.46 2.59 2.74
CA ARG A 87 14.98 3.30 1.56
C ARG A 87 13.87 3.85 0.66
N ALA A 88 12.80 3.12 0.40
CA ALA A 88 11.76 3.54 -0.54
C ALA A 88 11.07 4.83 -0.08
N LEU A 89 10.63 5.64 -1.04
CA LEU A 89 9.76 6.80 -0.78
C LEU A 89 8.37 6.29 -0.41
N VAL A 90 7.86 6.63 0.77
CA VAL A 90 6.50 6.26 1.19
C VAL A 90 5.53 7.38 0.82
N VAL A 91 4.58 7.07 -0.05
CA VAL A 91 3.47 7.93 -0.47
C VAL A 91 2.19 7.38 0.17
N ALA A 92 1.39 8.23 0.80
CA ALA A 92 0.11 7.82 1.39
C ALA A 92 -1.07 8.43 0.64
N ASP A 93 -2.11 7.64 0.38
CA ASP A 93 -3.33 8.16 -0.22
C ASP A 93 -4.10 9.07 0.72
N MET A 94 -4.69 10.12 0.18
CA MET A 94 -5.78 10.82 0.85
C MET A 94 -7.11 10.10 0.48
N PRO A 95 -7.78 9.41 1.44
CA PRO A 95 -9.00 8.66 1.14
C PRO A 95 -10.17 9.58 0.79
N PHE A 96 -11.25 9.01 0.25
CA PHE A 96 -12.45 9.74 -0.14
C PHE A 96 -12.98 10.66 0.98
N MET A 97 -13.44 11.85 0.61
CA MET A 97 -13.90 12.95 1.49
C MET A 97 -12.84 13.54 2.45
N SER A 98 -11.62 13.00 2.50
CA SER A 98 -10.56 13.57 3.35
C SER A 98 -9.98 14.89 2.82
N TYR A 99 -10.11 15.15 1.53
CA TYR A 99 -9.61 16.37 0.90
C TYR A 99 -10.68 17.16 0.12
N GLN A 100 -11.79 16.53 -0.25
CA GLN A 100 -12.89 17.16 -0.98
C GLN A 100 -13.77 18.04 -0.07
N ALA A 101 -13.77 17.80 1.25
CA ALA A 101 -14.66 18.48 2.18
C ALA A 101 -14.36 19.98 2.35
N SER A 102 -13.09 20.33 2.57
CA SER A 102 -12.62 21.72 2.65
C SER A 102 -11.09 21.78 2.54
N ALA A 103 -10.55 22.92 2.14
CA ALA A 103 -9.11 23.08 2.00
C ALA A 103 -8.34 23.03 3.33
N ASP A 104 -8.95 23.46 4.44
CA ASP A 104 -8.32 23.38 5.77
C ASP A 104 -8.32 21.94 6.28
N THR A 105 -9.43 21.22 6.09
CA THR A 105 -9.53 19.78 6.39
C THR A 105 -8.50 18.99 5.57
N ALA A 106 -8.39 19.28 4.27
CA ALA A 106 -7.44 18.62 3.38
C ALA A 106 -5.99 18.81 3.86
N LEU A 107 -5.60 20.06 4.17
CA LEU A 107 -4.25 20.35 4.63
C LEU A 107 -3.95 19.70 6.00
N GLY A 108 -4.92 19.73 6.93
CA GLY A 108 -4.81 19.05 8.21
C GLY A 108 -4.62 17.54 8.05
N ASN A 109 -5.44 16.90 7.21
CA ASN A 109 -5.37 15.46 6.93
C ASN A 109 -4.06 15.05 6.26
N ALA A 110 -3.57 15.83 5.28
CA ALA A 110 -2.25 15.61 4.69
C ALA A 110 -1.14 15.72 5.77
N GLY A 111 -1.24 16.73 6.65
CA GLY A 111 -0.34 16.86 7.79
C GLY A 111 -0.33 15.64 8.71
N ARG A 112 -1.48 15.02 8.98
CA ARG A 112 -1.58 13.77 9.77
C ARG A 112 -0.84 12.60 9.10
N LEU A 113 -0.98 12.42 7.78
CA LEU A 113 -0.28 11.35 7.06
C LEU A 113 1.25 11.47 7.15
N LEU A 114 1.76 12.71 7.15
CA LEU A 114 3.19 12.98 7.32
C LEU A 114 3.61 12.85 8.80
N ALA A 115 2.92 13.53 9.72
CA ALA A 115 3.34 13.66 11.11
C ALA A 115 3.03 12.43 11.97
N GLU A 116 1.84 11.84 11.82
CA GLU A 116 1.43 10.63 12.54
C GLU A 116 1.82 9.37 11.75
N GLY A 117 1.62 9.39 10.44
CA GLY A 117 1.91 8.26 9.55
C GLY A 117 3.39 8.13 9.19
N GLY A 118 4.14 9.23 9.14
CA GLY A 118 5.54 9.23 8.71
C GLY A 118 5.74 9.18 7.18
N ALA A 119 4.67 9.34 6.39
CA ALA A 119 4.80 9.41 4.93
C ALA A 119 5.69 10.59 4.52
N GLN A 120 6.30 10.51 3.34
CA GLN A 120 7.08 11.62 2.78
C GLN A 120 6.30 12.40 1.71
N ALA A 121 5.16 11.88 1.27
CA ALA A 121 4.30 12.49 0.27
C ALA A 121 2.86 11.99 0.41
N VAL A 122 1.93 12.73 -0.18
CA VAL A 122 0.52 12.31 -0.30
C VAL A 122 0.12 12.10 -1.76
N LYS A 123 -0.89 11.26 -2.03
CA LYS A 123 -1.53 11.11 -3.35
C LYS A 123 -2.99 11.57 -3.30
N LEU A 124 -3.41 12.34 -4.29
CA LEU A 124 -4.78 12.84 -4.46
C LEU A 124 -5.33 12.48 -5.83
N GLU A 125 -6.62 12.15 -5.91
CA GLU A 125 -7.30 11.86 -7.17
C GLU A 125 -8.02 13.08 -7.74
N GLY A 126 -7.93 13.20 -9.06
CA GLY A 126 -8.60 14.23 -9.86
C GLY A 126 -7.71 15.44 -10.16
N ALA A 127 -8.15 16.22 -11.14
CA ALA A 127 -7.50 17.45 -11.58
C ALA A 127 -8.51 18.60 -11.80
N GLY A 128 -9.67 18.51 -11.13
CA GLY A 128 -10.63 19.62 -11.12
C GLY A 128 -10.07 20.86 -10.41
N PRO A 129 -10.64 22.06 -10.64
CA PRO A 129 -10.12 23.32 -10.10
C PRO A 129 -9.89 23.30 -8.58
N GLU A 130 -10.81 22.69 -7.83
CA GLU A 130 -10.69 22.55 -6.38
C GLU A 130 -9.48 21.69 -5.99
N VAL A 131 -9.29 20.53 -6.63
CA VAL A 131 -8.15 19.65 -6.35
C VAL A 131 -6.84 20.33 -6.72
N LEU A 132 -6.77 21.04 -7.86
CA LEU A 132 -5.57 21.79 -8.27
C LEU A 132 -5.21 22.88 -7.25
N ALA A 133 -6.20 23.60 -6.71
CA ALA A 133 -5.97 24.58 -5.65
C ALA A 133 -5.44 23.93 -4.37
N LEU A 134 -5.91 22.72 -4.03
CA LEU A 134 -5.39 21.94 -2.89
C LEU A 134 -3.95 21.49 -3.12
N VAL A 135 -3.63 20.97 -4.31
CA VAL A 135 -2.26 20.56 -4.68
C VAL A 135 -1.31 21.75 -4.49
N GLN A 136 -1.64 22.92 -5.05
CA GLN A 136 -0.84 24.13 -4.87
C GLN A 136 -0.68 24.52 -3.40
N ARG A 137 -1.76 24.44 -2.62
CA ARG A 137 -1.76 24.79 -1.20
C ARG A 137 -0.87 23.83 -0.38
N MET A 138 -0.96 22.53 -0.63
CA MET A 138 -0.15 21.50 0.02
C MET A 138 1.33 21.65 -0.34
N VAL A 139 1.65 21.85 -1.62
CA VAL A 139 3.02 22.06 -2.09
C VAL A 139 3.63 23.32 -1.46
N ARG A 140 2.89 24.43 -1.38
CA ARG A 140 3.33 25.65 -0.68
C ARG A 140 3.55 25.45 0.82
N ALA A 141 2.83 24.52 1.43
CA ALA A 141 3.02 24.13 2.83
C ALA A 141 4.19 23.13 3.02
N GLY A 142 4.91 22.76 1.95
CA GLY A 142 6.03 21.83 2.01
C GLY A 142 5.63 20.35 1.97
N ILE A 143 4.40 20.03 1.58
CA ILE A 143 3.91 18.67 1.45
C ILE A 143 4.02 18.24 -0.03
N PRO A 144 4.86 17.25 -0.38
CA PRO A 144 4.92 16.75 -1.74
C PRO A 144 3.65 16.01 -2.12
N VAL A 145 3.10 16.32 -3.30
CA VAL A 145 1.86 15.73 -3.81
C VAL A 145 2.12 14.94 -5.08
N MET A 146 1.64 13.70 -5.12
CA MET A 146 1.49 12.89 -6.32
C MET A 146 0.04 13.04 -6.82
N GLY A 147 -0.13 13.45 -8.07
CA GLY A 147 -1.46 13.50 -8.69
C GLY A 147 -1.92 12.11 -9.15
N HIS A 148 -3.23 11.94 -9.35
CA HIS A 148 -3.80 10.73 -9.94
C HIS A 148 -4.95 11.09 -10.89
N VAL A 149 -4.83 10.70 -12.16
CA VAL A 149 -5.84 10.88 -13.21
C VAL A 149 -6.05 9.60 -14.02
N GLY A 150 -7.06 9.60 -14.88
CA GLY A 150 -7.55 8.40 -15.55
C GLY A 150 -8.72 7.82 -14.77
N LEU A 151 -8.70 6.51 -14.54
CA LEU A 151 -9.67 5.89 -13.63
C LEU A 151 -9.30 6.27 -12.19
N THR A 152 -10.16 7.05 -11.53
CA THR A 152 -10.00 7.44 -10.13
C THR A 152 -11.02 6.67 -9.27
N PRO A 153 -10.64 5.57 -8.58
CA PRO A 153 -11.54 4.71 -7.82
C PRO A 153 -12.46 5.42 -6.83
N GLN A 154 -12.04 6.54 -6.23
CA GLN A 154 -12.90 7.32 -5.32
C GLN A 154 -14.10 7.96 -6.03
N SER A 155 -14.08 8.01 -7.36
CA SER A 155 -15.18 8.48 -8.21
C SER A 155 -15.95 7.33 -8.89
N VAL A 156 -15.82 6.09 -8.40
CA VAL A 156 -16.44 4.89 -9.03
C VAL A 156 -17.94 5.04 -9.30
N ASN A 157 -18.68 5.70 -8.40
CA ASN A 157 -20.12 5.94 -8.55
C ASN A 157 -20.44 6.95 -9.67
N THR A 158 -19.57 7.94 -9.88
CA THR A 158 -19.69 8.91 -10.97
C THR A 158 -19.26 8.29 -12.30
N LEU A 159 -18.23 7.44 -12.29
CA LEU A 159 -17.69 6.78 -13.48
C LEU A 159 -18.52 5.55 -13.93
N GLY A 160 -19.41 5.04 -13.07
CA GLY A 160 -20.22 3.86 -13.37
C GLY A 160 -19.42 2.56 -13.40
N GLY A 161 -18.40 2.46 -12.54
CA GLY A 161 -17.53 1.30 -12.36
C GLY A 161 -16.09 1.46 -12.87
N TYR A 162 -15.31 0.39 -12.74
CA TYR A 162 -13.89 0.35 -13.12
C TYR A 162 -13.74 0.09 -14.62
N ARG A 163 -13.59 1.16 -15.41
CA ARG A 163 -13.48 1.10 -16.87
C ARG A 163 -12.28 1.89 -17.35
N THR A 164 -11.73 1.49 -18.50
CA THR A 164 -10.69 2.27 -19.17
C THR A 164 -11.22 3.65 -19.57
N GLN A 165 -10.48 4.70 -19.22
CA GLN A 165 -10.81 6.11 -19.46
C GLN A 165 -10.15 6.65 -20.74
N ALA A 166 -10.55 7.86 -21.16
CA ALA A 166 -9.88 8.62 -22.24
C ALA A 166 -9.74 7.89 -23.59
N LYS A 167 -10.76 7.12 -24.00
CA LYS A 167 -10.78 6.41 -25.30
C LYS A 167 -11.08 7.31 -26.50
N GLU A 168 -11.82 8.38 -26.28
CA GLU A 168 -12.24 9.32 -27.31
C GLU A 168 -11.32 10.55 -27.33
N SER A 169 -11.14 11.15 -28.50
CA SER A 169 -10.19 12.26 -28.70
C SER A 169 -10.42 13.45 -27.76
N HIS A 170 -11.67 13.81 -27.49
CA HIS A 170 -12.00 14.88 -26.54
C HIS A 170 -11.59 14.52 -25.10
N ALA A 171 -11.91 13.31 -24.65
CA ALA A 171 -11.53 12.86 -23.31
C ALA A 171 -10.01 12.69 -23.16
N ALA A 172 -9.31 12.29 -24.22
CA ALA A 172 -7.86 12.24 -24.26
C ALA A 172 -7.22 13.63 -24.17
N ALA A 173 -7.79 14.63 -24.85
CA ALA A 173 -7.34 16.02 -24.75
C ALA A 173 -7.53 16.56 -23.31
N VAL A 174 -8.69 16.30 -22.71
CA VAL A 174 -8.96 16.66 -21.30
C VAL A 174 -7.92 16.03 -20.36
N LEU A 175 -7.64 14.73 -20.50
CA LEU A 175 -6.63 14.05 -19.67
C LEU A 175 -5.22 14.68 -19.80
N ILE A 176 -4.81 15.07 -21.01
CA ILE A 176 -3.54 15.75 -21.24
C ILE A 176 -3.50 17.09 -20.50
N ASP A 177 -4.58 17.86 -20.56
CA ASP A 177 -4.68 19.16 -19.89
C ASP A 177 -4.73 19.00 -18.37
N GLU A 178 -5.43 17.99 -17.85
CA GLU A 178 -5.44 17.62 -16.43
C GLU A 178 -4.02 17.29 -15.92
N CYS A 179 -3.26 16.51 -16.69
CA CYS A 179 -1.87 16.18 -16.36
C CYS A 179 -0.98 17.42 -16.31
N ARG A 180 -1.09 18.31 -17.31
CA ARG A 180 -0.34 19.58 -17.34
C ARG A 180 -0.74 20.49 -16.18
N ALA A 181 -2.04 20.53 -15.85
CA ALA A 181 -2.53 21.34 -14.75
C ALA A 181 -2.02 20.84 -13.40
N LEU A 182 -1.96 19.52 -13.18
CA LEU A 182 -1.35 18.92 -11.99
C LEU A 182 0.14 19.23 -11.88
N GLU A 183 0.88 19.11 -12.98
CA GLU A 183 2.29 19.50 -13.02
C GLU A 183 2.47 20.99 -12.69
N ALA A 184 1.69 21.87 -13.33
CA ALA A 184 1.72 23.31 -13.07
C ALA A 184 1.30 23.67 -11.64
N ALA A 185 0.42 22.88 -11.01
CA ALA A 185 0.05 23.01 -9.61
C ALA A 185 1.16 22.57 -8.64
N GLY A 186 2.19 21.88 -9.13
CA GLY A 186 3.37 21.48 -8.36
C GLY A 186 3.39 20.01 -7.96
N ALA A 187 2.54 19.15 -8.54
CA ALA A 187 2.64 17.70 -8.33
C ALA A 187 4.03 17.21 -8.74
N PHE A 188 4.68 16.39 -7.91
CA PHE A 188 6.04 15.91 -8.21
C PHE A 188 6.05 14.69 -9.13
N ALA A 189 4.93 13.97 -9.23
CA ALA A 189 4.69 12.81 -10.09
C ALA A 189 3.17 12.65 -10.29
N ILE A 190 2.76 11.89 -11.31
CA ILE A 190 1.34 11.68 -11.64
C ILE A 190 1.09 10.20 -11.93
N VAL A 191 0.14 9.59 -11.22
CA VAL A 191 -0.38 8.25 -11.55
C VAL A 191 -1.36 8.36 -12.72
N LEU A 192 -1.17 7.48 -13.70
CA LEU A 192 -2.05 7.30 -14.85
C LEU A 192 -2.69 5.90 -14.75
N GLU A 193 -3.98 5.85 -14.42
CA GLU A 193 -4.67 4.58 -14.20
C GLU A 193 -5.66 4.25 -15.32
N CYS A 194 -5.55 3.04 -15.86
CA CYS A 194 -6.48 2.47 -16.85
C CYS A 194 -6.79 3.42 -18.02
N ILE A 195 -5.76 3.92 -18.71
CA ILE A 195 -5.87 4.71 -19.95
C ILE A 195 -5.20 3.99 -21.13
N PRO A 196 -5.50 4.34 -22.40
CA PRO A 196 -4.79 3.80 -23.57
C PRO A 196 -3.28 4.00 -23.50
N ALA A 197 -2.51 2.99 -23.90
CA ALA A 197 -1.06 2.98 -23.76
C ALA A 197 -0.37 4.08 -24.57
N GLU A 198 -0.85 4.33 -25.79
CA GLU A 198 -0.33 5.36 -26.69
C GLU A 198 -0.56 6.77 -26.12
N LEU A 199 -1.67 6.96 -25.41
CA LEU A 199 -1.96 8.22 -24.72
C LEU A 199 -1.05 8.39 -23.50
N ALA A 200 -0.85 7.34 -22.71
CA ALA A 200 0.05 7.37 -21.56
C ALA A 200 1.50 7.69 -21.96
N GLU A 201 2.01 7.06 -23.03
CA GLU A 201 3.33 7.35 -23.59
C GLU A 201 3.43 8.81 -24.05
N ARG A 202 2.40 9.30 -24.76
CA ARG A 202 2.34 10.70 -25.18
C ARG A 202 2.38 11.65 -23.99
N VAL A 203 1.54 11.44 -22.98
CA VAL A 203 1.50 12.27 -21.75
C VAL A 203 2.86 12.25 -21.06
N SER A 204 3.47 11.08 -20.91
CA SER A 204 4.77 10.91 -20.26
C SER A 204 5.87 11.71 -20.96
N SER A 205 5.84 11.78 -22.29
CA SER A 205 6.76 12.61 -23.08
C SER A 205 6.52 14.12 -22.97
N LEU A 206 5.29 14.55 -22.63
CA LEU A 206 4.91 15.96 -22.55
C LEU A 206 5.23 16.59 -21.19
N LEU A 207 5.30 15.79 -20.13
CA LEU A 207 5.52 16.26 -18.76
C LEU A 207 7.01 16.20 -18.39
N SER A 208 7.45 17.13 -17.55
CA SER A 208 8.77 17.11 -16.90
C SER A 208 8.80 16.26 -15.63
N VAL A 209 7.64 16.02 -15.00
CA VAL A 209 7.47 15.15 -13.83
C VAL A 209 7.26 13.69 -14.24
N PRO A 210 7.68 12.70 -13.41
CA PRO A 210 7.42 11.29 -13.66
C PRO A 210 5.94 10.93 -13.72
N THR A 211 5.58 10.10 -14.70
CA THR A 211 4.31 9.40 -14.76
C THR A 211 4.47 7.97 -14.24
N ILE A 212 3.49 7.50 -13.45
CA ILE A 212 3.47 6.14 -12.90
C ILE A 212 2.24 5.43 -13.45
N GLY A 213 2.44 4.42 -14.29
CA GLY A 213 1.35 3.69 -14.93
C GLY A 213 0.79 2.57 -14.05
N ILE A 214 -0.53 2.35 -14.15
CA ILE A 214 -1.19 1.12 -13.73
C ILE A 214 -2.33 0.83 -14.71
N GLY A 215 -2.16 -0.19 -15.53
CA GLY A 215 -3.06 -0.41 -16.68
C GLY A 215 -2.98 0.68 -17.76
N ALA A 216 -1.85 1.38 -17.85
CA ALA A 216 -1.58 2.45 -18.81
C ALA A 216 -0.48 2.09 -19.84
N GLY A 217 -0.16 0.80 -19.98
CA GLY A 217 0.93 0.33 -20.84
C GLY A 217 2.34 0.65 -20.29
N ALA A 218 3.37 0.32 -21.06
CA ALA A 218 4.77 0.43 -20.64
C ALA A 218 5.41 1.80 -20.91
N GLY A 219 4.69 2.74 -21.54
CA GLY A 219 5.22 4.05 -21.95
C GLY A 219 5.31 5.10 -20.83
N CYS A 220 4.90 4.76 -19.60
CA CYS A 220 5.09 5.62 -18.42
C CYS A 220 6.54 5.57 -17.90
N ASP A 221 6.96 6.59 -17.15
CA ASP A 221 8.30 6.64 -16.53
C ASP A 221 8.48 5.62 -15.40
N GLY A 222 7.38 5.05 -14.90
CA GLY A 222 7.36 3.99 -13.90
C GLY A 222 6.04 3.23 -13.89
N GLN A 223 5.96 2.24 -13.02
CA GLN A 223 4.77 1.40 -12.86
C GLN A 223 4.44 1.21 -11.37
N VAL A 224 3.15 1.17 -11.06
CA VAL A 224 2.63 0.77 -9.74
C VAL A 224 1.76 -0.48 -9.88
N GLN A 225 1.85 -1.38 -8.91
CA GLN A 225 0.93 -2.52 -8.76
C GLN A 225 0.51 -2.69 -7.31
N VAL A 226 -0.70 -3.22 -7.13
CA VAL A 226 -1.20 -3.63 -5.82
C VAL A 226 -0.47 -4.90 -5.37
N PHE A 227 0.10 -4.89 -4.17
CA PHE A 227 0.87 -5.99 -3.59
C PHE A 227 0.15 -7.34 -3.65
N HIS A 228 -1.13 -7.34 -3.28
CA HIS A 228 -1.97 -8.54 -3.26
C HIS A 228 -2.20 -9.13 -4.65
N ASP A 229 -2.41 -8.27 -5.67
CA ASP A 229 -2.62 -8.71 -7.05
C ASP A 229 -1.33 -9.27 -7.65
N LEU A 230 -0.19 -8.61 -7.36
CA LEU A 230 1.13 -9.04 -7.81
C LEU A 230 1.50 -10.42 -7.24
N LEU A 231 1.15 -10.68 -5.97
CA LEU A 231 1.48 -11.92 -5.27
C LEU A 231 0.39 -12.99 -5.35
N GLY A 232 -0.73 -12.75 -6.05
CA GLY A 232 -1.81 -13.73 -6.15
C GLY A 232 -2.37 -14.13 -4.78
N ILE A 233 -2.58 -13.17 -3.88
CA ILE A 233 -3.14 -13.43 -2.54
C ILE A 233 -4.67 -13.53 -2.59
N GLY A 234 -5.31 -12.65 -3.37
CA GLY A 234 -6.76 -12.65 -3.56
C GLY A 234 -7.20 -13.49 -4.76
N GLU A 235 -8.49 -13.82 -4.81
CA GLU A 235 -9.08 -14.57 -5.93
C GLU A 235 -9.20 -13.73 -7.20
N PHE A 236 -9.57 -12.45 -7.05
CA PHE A 236 -9.70 -11.51 -8.15
C PHE A 236 -8.33 -11.02 -8.63
N THR A 237 -8.20 -10.78 -9.94
CA THR A 237 -7.01 -10.14 -10.51
C THR A 237 -7.43 -9.17 -11.59
N PRO A 238 -7.12 -7.87 -11.43
CA PRO A 238 -7.39 -6.88 -12.46
C PRO A 238 -6.68 -7.25 -13.77
N ARG A 239 -7.28 -6.89 -14.90
CA ARG A 239 -6.72 -7.19 -16.24
C ARG A 239 -5.29 -6.66 -16.45
N HIS A 240 -4.93 -5.57 -15.78
CA HIS A 240 -3.59 -4.97 -15.88
C HIS A 240 -2.56 -5.58 -14.90
N ALA A 241 -2.99 -6.43 -13.98
CA ALA A 241 -2.10 -7.07 -13.03
C ALA A 241 -1.51 -8.34 -13.64
N LYS A 242 -0.21 -8.56 -13.38
CA LYS A 242 0.47 -9.82 -13.64
C LYS A 242 0.79 -10.46 -12.29
N ARG A 243 0.33 -11.69 -12.07
CA ARG A 243 0.75 -12.50 -10.91
C ARG A 243 2.18 -12.97 -11.12
N TYR A 244 3.04 -12.69 -10.15
CA TYR A 244 4.42 -13.18 -10.10
C TYR A 244 4.57 -14.40 -9.19
N ALA A 245 3.56 -14.67 -8.36
CA ALA A 245 3.44 -15.83 -7.50
C ALA A 245 1.96 -16.09 -7.19
N GLU A 246 1.65 -17.28 -6.65
CA GLU A 246 0.33 -17.65 -6.14
C GLU A 246 0.41 -17.84 -4.62
N VAL A 247 0.71 -16.75 -3.91
CA VAL A 247 0.96 -16.78 -2.45
C VAL A 247 -0.29 -17.17 -1.68
N GLY A 248 -1.49 -16.82 -2.17
CA GLY A 248 -2.75 -17.24 -1.56
C GLY A 248 -2.87 -18.77 -1.48
N GLU A 249 -2.50 -19.49 -2.55
CA GLU A 249 -2.51 -20.95 -2.57
C GLU A 249 -1.49 -21.56 -1.60
N VAL A 250 -0.29 -20.96 -1.52
CA VAL A 250 0.75 -21.39 -0.57
C VAL A 250 0.28 -21.22 0.88
N ILE A 251 -0.34 -20.08 1.21
CA ILE A 251 -0.89 -19.82 2.55
C ILE A 251 -1.99 -20.84 2.85
N LEU A 252 -2.94 -21.03 1.93
CA LEU A 252 -4.05 -21.97 2.12
C LEU A 252 -3.54 -23.39 2.37
N ALA A 253 -2.60 -23.87 1.55
CA ALA A 253 -2.03 -25.20 1.69
C ALA A 253 -1.27 -25.37 3.02
N ALA A 254 -0.47 -24.39 3.43
CA ALA A 254 0.29 -24.44 4.67
C ALA A 254 -0.63 -24.45 5.91
N VAL A 255 -1.69 -23.62 5.91
CA VAL A 255 -2.65 -23.56 7.02
C VAL A 255 -3.49 -24.84 7.06
N ALA A 256 -3.89 -25.38 5.91
CA ALA A 256 -4.62 -26.65 5.84
C ALA A 256 -3.77 -27.81 6.40
N ALA A 257 -2.50 -27.92 5.99
CA ALA A 257 -1.59 -28.93 6.51
C ALA A 257 -1.42 -28.83 8.03
N TYR A 258 -1.19 -27.62 8.57
CA TYR A 258 -1.14 -27.43 10.02
C TYR A 258 -2.44 -27.84 10.72
N ALA A 259 -3.59 -27.51 10.14
CA ALA A 259 -4.88 -27.90 10.71
C ALA A 259 -5.05 -29.43 10.75
N ASP A 260 -4.59 -30.13 9.72
CA ASP A 260 -4.61 -31.60 9.67
C ASP A 260 -3.63 -32.21 10.68
N ASP A 261 -2.41 -31.67 10.79
CA ASP A 261 -1.44 -32.11 11.80
C ASP A 261 -1.99 -31.97 13.24
N VAL A 262 -2.73 -30.90 13.53
CA VAL A 262 -3.37 -30.70 14.84
C VAL A 262 -4.53 -31.68 15.06
N ARG A 263 -5.36 -31.93 14.05
CA ARG A 263 -6.49 -32.87 14.13
C ARG A 263 -6.01 -34.30 14.37
N ASP A 264 -4.92 -34.67 13.72
CA ASP A 264 -4.30 -36.00 13.83
C ASP A 264 -3.36 -36.13 15.04
N ARG A 265 -3.17 -35.04 15.79
CA ARG A 265 -2.20 -34.92 16.90
C ARG A 265 -0.76 -35.24 16.46
N ALA A 266 -0.44 -35.01 15.20
CA ALA A 266 0.93 -35.03 14.69
C ALA A 266 1.72 -33.78 15.11
N PHE A 267 1.02 -32.66 15.35
CA PHE A 267 1.59 -31.44 15.93
C PHE A 267 0.99 -31.14 17.33
N PRO A 268 1.79 -30.66 18.30
CA PRO A 268 3.25 -30.46 18.25
C PRO A 268 4.03 -31.77 18.19
N GLU A 269 5.22 -31.73 17.58
CA GLU A 269 6.19 -32.82 17.65
C GLU A 269 7.04 -32.72 18.92
N GLU A 270 7.95 -33.67 19.12
CA GLU A 270 8.92 -33.65 20.24
C GLU A 270 9.77 -32.37 20.25
N ALA A 271 10.17 -31.86 19.09
CA ALA A 271 10.98 -30.65 18.98
C ALA A 271 10.28 -29.38 19.49
N GLN A 272 8.94 -29.36 19.53
CA GLN A 272 8.15 -28.26 20.10
C GLN A 272 7.55 -28.62 21.48
N THR A 273 7.92 -29.77 22.04
CA THR A 273 7.37 -30.28 23.30
C THR A 273 8.40 -30.16 24.43
N THR A 274 7.94 -29.74 25.61
CA THR A 274 8.74 -29.74 26.84
C THR A 274 8.18 -30.74 27.83
N HIS A 275 9.06 -31.49 28.48
CA HIS A 275 8.67 -32.56 29.41
C HIS A 275 8.94 -32.19 30.87
N VAL A 276 8.15 -32.78 31.76
CA VAL A 276 8.39 -32.75 33.21
C VAL A 276 8.40 -34.18 33.76
N ALA A 277 9.16 -34.42 34.82
CA ALA A 277 9.19 -35.72 35.48
C ALA A 277 7.80 -36.10 36.03
N ALA A 278 7.40 -37.36 35.86
CA ALA A 278 6.08 -37.87 36.29
C ALA A 278 5.74 -37.53 37.75
N ARG A 279 6.73 -37.63 38.66
CA ARG A 279 6.58 -37.27 40.08
C ARG A 279 5.98 -35.88 40.30
N VAL A 280 6.35 -34.90 39.46
CA VAL A 280 5.89 -33.51 39.59
C VAL A 280 4.41 -33.43 39.21
N VAL A 281 3.98 -34.23 38.24
CA VAL A 281 2.58 -34.34 37.83
C VAL A 281 1.75 -34.99 38.94
N ASP A 282 2.25 -36.08 39.54
CA ASP A 282 1.56 -36.80 40.61
C ASP A 282 1.38 -35.92 41.86
N GLU A 283 2.44 -35.21 42.27
CA GLU A 283 2.42 -34.25 43.38
C GLU A 283 1.40 -33.13 43.14
N ALA A 284 1.35 -32.58 41.91
CA ALA A 284 0.39 -31.54 41.54
C ALA A 284 -1.07 -32.04 41.61
N GLN A 285 -1.33 -33.27 41.15
CA GLN A 285 -2.66 -33.88 41.22
C GLN A 285 -3.12 -34.11 42.66
N ALA A 286 -2.23 -34.62 43.52
CA ALA A 286 -2.51 -34.83 44.94
C ALA A 286 -2.82 -33.51 45.66
N ALA A 287 -2.01 -32.48 45.43
CA ALA A 287 -2.20 -31.15 46.00
C ALA A 287 -3.54 -30.51 45.57
N SER A 288 -3.89 -30.61 44.28
CA SER A 288 -5.17 -30.11 43.74
C SER A 288 -6.38 -30.80 44.38
N THR A 289 -6.33 -32.13 44.51
CA THR A 289 -7.40 -32.92 45.14
C THR A 289 -7.59 -32.55 46.62
N ALA A 290 -6.49 -32.40 47.36
CA ALA A 290 -6.53 -31.96 48.76
C ALA A 290 -7.13 -30.55 48.91
N ALA A 291 -6.79 -29.61 48.01
CA ALA A 291 -7.33 -28.25 48.00
C ALA A 291 -8.85 -28.24 47.72
N ARG A 292 -9.34 -29.07 46.79
CA ARG A 292 -10.78 -29.22 46.52
C ARG A 292 -11.55 -29.78 47.72
N ARG A 293 -11.02 -30.80 48.40
CA ARG A 293 -11.64 -31.37 49.62
C ARG A 293 -11.77 -30.33 50.74
N LYS A 294 -10.73 -29.52 50.96
CA LYS A 294 -10.77 -28.42 51.95
C LYS A 294 -11.80 -27.34 51.61
N ARG A 295 -12.09 -27.09 50.33
CA ARG A 295 -13.12 -26.11 49.89
C ARG A 295 -14.54 -26.68 49.88
N GLY A 296 -14.70 -27.99 49.66
CA GLY A 296 -16.02 -28.65 49.62
C GLY A 296 -16.55 -29.12 50.99
N GLY A 297 -15.69 -29.29 51.99
CA GLY A 297 -16.06 -29.73 53.34
C GLY A 297 -16.51 -28.62 54.30
N GLY A 298 -16.83 -27.43 53.79
CA GLY A 298 -17.29 -26.27 54.57
C GLY A 298 -18.79 -25.97 54.43
N ARG A 299 -19.63 -27.00 54.26
CA ARG A 299 -21.09 -26.92 54.43
C ARG A 299 -21.50 -27.75 55.63
#